data_AF-A0A246AD96-F1
#
_entry.id   AF-A0A246AD96-F1
#
_cell.length_a   1.000
_cell.length_b   1.000
_cell.length_c   1.000
_cell.angle_alpha   90.00
_cell.angle_beta   90.00
_cell.angle_gamma   90.00
#
_symmetry.space_group_name_H-M   'P 1'
#
loop_
_entity.id
_entity.type
_entity.pdbx_description
1 polymer ?
#
loop_
_entity_poly.entity_id
_entity_poly.type
_entity_poly.pdbx_seq_one_letter_code
_entity_poly.pdbx_strand_id
1 'polypeptide(L)'
;MKNSTTKTILAVIFVIICTFSKVSAQVLPNTPGVSLFCKGSDLTLPSPPSGEDWIVKYSATQTTTPGTGITLVSGNKIAAADLNTGYYYLSSKSTIAGACESELQEIPVYVLKPLVVDFTPANFCLESPLAQVGSVTNPEDPTITTLAYQWYTVEGTVETAIAGATAKDYTPSAPATVGTKKHRLKVGYVIGSKNYCAQTADHDITVTAKPTKPTITPGTITGTATAVTF
;
A
#
# COMPACT_ATOMS: atom_id res chain seq x y z
N MET A 1 -62.81 16.69 -16.70
CA MET A 1 -61.67 15.80 -17.00
C MET A 1 -60.37 16.53 -16.72
N LYS A 2 -59.75 16.32 -15.55
CA LYS A 2 -58.34 16.65 -15.23
C LYS A 2 -58.15 16.39 -13.73
N ASN A 3 -57.01 15.80 -13.35
CA ASN A 3 -56.45 15.64 -11.99
C ASN A 3 -56.26 14.21 -11.47
N SER A 4 -56.84 13.17 -12.09
CA SER A 4 -56.61 11.79 -11.63
C SER A 4 -55.33 11.18 -12.23
N THR A 5 -55.01 11.48 -13.49
CA THR A 5 -53.89 10.87 -14.23
C THR A 5 -52.50 11.32 -13.74
N THR A 6 -52.37 12.51 -13.16
CA THR A 6 -51.06 13.05 -12.73
C THR A 6 -50.55 12.42 -11.43
N LYS A 7 -51.45 12.00 -10.52
CA LYS A 7 -51.05 11.37 -9.25
C LYS A 7 -50.58 9.92 -9.44
N THR A 8 -51.14 9.20 -10.41
CA THR A 8 -50.75 7.82 -10.70
C THR A 8 -49.38 7.75 -11.38
N ILE A 9 -49.03 8.74 -12.21
CA ILE A 9 -47.72 8.78 -12.90
C ILE A 9 -46.58 9.07 -11.90
N LEU A 10 -46.77 9.96 -10.92
CA LEU A 10 -45.76 10.21 -9.88
C LEU A 10 -45.53 9.01 -8.96
N ALA A 11 -46.59 8.26 -8.61
CA ALA A 11 -46.47 7.06 -7.77
C ALA A 11 -45.74 5.91 -8.49
N VAL A 12 -45.96 5.73 -9.81
CA VAL A 12 -45.28 4.70 -10.61
C VAL A 12 -43.80 5.04 -10.82
N ILE A 13 -43.45 6.32 -11.01
CA ILE A 13 -42.04 6.75 -11.14
C ILE A 13 -41.28 6.55 -9.81
N PHE A 14 -41.91 6.81 -8.66
CA PHE A 14 -41.26 6.63 -7.35
C PHE A 14 -41.01 5.14 -7.02
N VAL A 15 -41.94 4.24 -7.40
CA VAL A 15 -41.79 2.78 -7.20
C VAL A 15 -40.75 2.16 -8.16
N ILE A 16 -40.59 2.72 -9.36
CA ILE A 16 -39.56 2.29 -10.33
C ILE A 16 -38.15 2.71 -9.86
N ILE A 17 -37.98 3.90 -9.27
CA ILE A 17 -36.67 4.35 -8.77
C ILE A 17 -36.21 3.55 -7.52
N CYS A 18 -37.15 3.11 -6.69
CA CYS A 18 -36.83 2.27 -5.52
C CYS A 18 -36.42 0.83 -5.88
N THR A 19 -36.82 0.27 -7.03
CA THR A 19 -36.48 -1.11 -7.42
C THR A 19 -35.12 -1.25 -8.11
N PHE A 20 -34.55 -0.17 -8.66
CA PHE A 20 -33.21 -0.18 -9.28
C PHE A 20 -32.08 0.24 -8.34
N SER A 21 -32.40 0.61 -7.10
CA SER A 21 -31.38 0.92 -6.08
C SER A 21 -30.90 -0.35 -5.40
N LYS A 22 -30.46 -1.36 -6.18
CA LYS A 22 -29.56 -2.39 -5.62
C LYS A 22 -28.22 -1.70 -5.40
N VAL A 23 -28.05 -1.09 -4.23
CA VAL A 23 -26.75 -0.68 -3.74
C VAL A 23 -25.96 -1.96 -3.56
N SER A 24 -25.22 -2.38 -4.58
CA SER A 24 -24.24 -3.45 -4.44
C SER A 24 -23.22 -2.97 -3.44
N ALA A 25 -23.26 -3.52 -2.22
CA ALA A 25 -22.24 -3.24 -1.23
C ALA A 25 -20.88 -3.66 -1.82
N GLN A 26 -20.00 -2.69 -1.99
CA GLN A 26 -18.61 -2.92 -2.37
C GLN A 26 -17.82 -3.18 -1.08
N VAL A 27 -16.91 -4.16 -1.10
CA VAL A 27 -16.04 -4.40 0.05
C VAL A 27 -15.13 -3.19 0.23
N LEU A 28 -15.21 -2.57 1.41
CA LEU A 28 -14.34 -1.47 1.80
C LEU A 28 -13.35 -1.94 2.87
N PRO A 29 -12.10 -1.44 2.85
CA PRO A 29 -11.02 -1.93 3.71
C PRO A 29 -11.22 -1.60 5.20
N ASN A 30 -12.11 -0.65 5.52
CA ASN A 30 -12.46 -0.24 6.88
C ASN A 30 -13.73 -0.93 7.41
N THR A 31 -14.37 -1.80 6.62
CA THR A 31 -15.58 -2.51 7.04
C THR A 31 -15.20 -3.63 8.02
N PRO A 32 -15.88 -3.74 9.18
CA PRO A 32 -15.64 -4.84 10.11
C PRO A 32 -15.80 -6.21 9.45
N GLY A 33 -14.91 -7.15 9.77
CA GLY A 33 -14.95 -8.52 9.23
C GLY A 33 -14.31 -8.71 7.86
N VAL A 34 -13.84 -7.64 7.21
CA VAL A 34 -13.10 -7.73 5.95
C VAL A 34 -11.69 -8.27 6.19
N SER A 35 -11.32 -9.29 5.41
CA SER A 35 -9.97 -9.81 5.38
C SER A 35 -9.11 -9.02 4.38
N LEU A 36 -8.04 -8.40 4.88
CA LEU A 36 -7.13 -7.58 4.08
C LEU A 36 -5.96 -8.41 3.56
N PHE A 37 -5.67 -8.28 2.27
CA PHE A 37 -4.55 -8.94 1.61
C PHE A 37 -3.73 -7.94 0.80
N CYS A 38 -2.44 -8.18 0.67
CA CYS A 38 -1.60 -7.44 -0.26
C CYS A 38 -1.70 -8.06 -1.65
N LYS A 39 -1.65 -7.24 -2.70
CA LYS A 39 -1.54 -7.76 -4.07
C LYS A 39 -0.37 -8.76 -4.16
N GLY A 40 -0.65 -9.95 -4.70
CA GLY A 40 0.33 -11.03 -4.79
C GLY A 40 0.33 -12.01 -3.61
N SER A 41 -0.51 -11.82 -2.59
CA SER A 41 -0.69 -12.78 -1.50
C SER A 41 -1.71 -13.88 -1.85
N ASP A 42 -1.48 -15.09 -1.36
CA ASP A 42 -2.47 -16.17 -1.37
C ASP A 42 -3.48 -16.01 -0.22
N LEU A 43 -4.68 -16.58 -0.38
CA LEU A 43 -5.61 -16.83 0.73
C LEU A 43 -5.60 -18.32 1.04
N THR A 44 -5.24 -18.68 2.27
CA THR A 44 -5.28 -20.08 2.75
C THR A 44 -6.43 -20.26 3.73
N LEU A 45 -7.34 -21.14 3.37
CA LEU A 45 -8.45 -21.59 4.21
C LEU A 45 -7.95 -22.67 5.20
N PRO A 46 -8.64 -22.86 6.34
CA PRO A 46 -8.38 -24.03 7.18
C PRO A 46 -8.54 -25.33 6.37
N SER A 47 -7.93 -26.42 6.82
CA SER A 47 -8.14 -27.72 6.18
C SER A 47 -9.62 -28.11 6.24
N PRO A 48 -10.17 -28.73 5.17
CA PRO A 48 -11.53 -29.23 5.22
C PRO A 48 -11.69 -30.34 6.26
N PRO A 49 -12.89 -30.53 6.80
CA PRO A 49 -13.20 -31.71 7.61
C PRO A 49 -12.86 -33.01 6.87
N SER A 50 -12.52 -34.06 7.62
CA SER A 50 -12.16 -35.35 7.02
C SER A 50 -13.29 -35.90 6.13
N GLY A 51 -12.97 -36.21 4.88
CA GLY A 51 -13.92 -36.77 3.91
C GLY A 51 -14.76 -35.72 3.17
N GLU A 52 -14.45 -34.42 3.37
CA GLU A 52 -15.06 -33.29 2.68
C GLU A 52 -14.02 -32.52 1.86
N ASP A 53 -14.50 -31.87 0.81
CA ASP A 53 -13.73 -30.92 0.01
C ASP A 53 -14.33 -29.51 0.15
N TRP A 54 -13.47 -28.49 0.11
CA TRP A 54 -13.92 -27.11 -0.02
C TRP A 54 -14.34 -26.78 -1.45
N ILE A 55 -15.45 -26.08 -1.57
CA ILE A 55 -15.91 -25.46 -2.80
C ILE A 55 -15.94 -23.95 -2.55
N VAL A 56 -15.19 -23.21 -3.36
CA VAL A 56 -15.12 -21.75 -3.28
C VAL A 56 -15.70 -21.14 -4.53
N LYS A 57 -16.56 -20.14 -4.34
CA LYS A 57 -17.12 -19.31 -5.40
C LYS A 57 -16.76 -17.84 -5.14
N TYR A 58 -16.67 -17.04 -6.20
CA TYR A 58 -16.34 -15.62 -6.13
C TYR A 58 -17.46 -14.77 -6.74
N SER A 59 -17.66 -13.59 -6.16
CA SER A 59 -18.43 -12.51 -6.76
C SER A 59 -17.82 -11.15 -6.40
N ALA A 60 -17.75 -10.23 -7.36
CA ALA A 60 -17.28 -8.87 -7.11
C ALA A 60 -18.23 -8.09 -6.20
N THR A 61 -19.52 -8.44 -6.20
CA THR A 61 -20.57 -7.83 -5.38
C THR A 61 -21.26 -8.86 -4.50
N GLN A 62 -21.77 -8.45 -3.35
CA GLN A 62 -22.48 -9.35 -2.44
C GLN A 62 -23.68 -10.01 -3.14
N THR A 63 -23.84 -11.33 -2.98
CA THR A 63 -24.90 -12.12 -3.62
C THR A 63 -25.18 -13.42 -2.86
N THR A 64 -26.39 -13.95 -3.03
CA THR A 64 -26.76 -15.29 -2.52
C THR A 64 -26.59 -16.40 -3.55
N THR A 65 -26.28 -16.04 -4.81
CA THR A 65 -26.12 -16.99 -5.92
C THR A 65 -24.81 -16.74 -6.68
N PRO A 66 -23.65 -17.01 -6.06
CA PRO A 66 -22.35 -16.78 -6.70
C PRO A 66 -22.12 -17.79 -7.84
N GLY A 67 -21.76 -17.29 -9.02
CA GLY A 67 -21.68 -18.12 -10.24
C GLY A 67 -20.28 -18.64 -10.57
N THR A 68 -19.22 -17.94 -10.16
CA THR A 68 -17.85 -18.25 -10.58
C THR A 68 -17.16 -19.15 -9.56
N GLY A 69 -16.88 -20.41 -9.92
CA GLY A 69 -16.05 -21.29 -9.11
C GLY A 69 -14.58 -20.89 -9.15
N ILE A 70 -13.87 -21.06 -8.03
CA ILE A 70 -12.43 -20.85 -7.90
C ILE A 70 -11.77 -22.20 -7.67
N THR A 71 -10.76 -22.52 -8.49
CA THR A 71 -9.97 -23.74 -8.29
C THR A 71 -9.01 -23.55 -7.13
N LEU A 72 -9.04 -24.47 -6.16
CA LEU A 72 -8.16 -24.43 -5.01
C LEU A 72 -6.86 -25.18 -5.29
N VAL A 73 -5.74 -24.56 -4.95
CA VAL A 73 -4.43 -25.20 -4.89
C VAL A 73 -4.37 -26.05 -3.62
N SER A 74 -3.97 -27.31 -3.74
CA SER A 74 -3.86 -28.25 -2.61
C SER A 74 -5.14 -28.38 -1.75
N GLY A 75 -6.31 -28.09 -2.33
CA GLY A 75 -7.63 -28.28 -1.69
C GLY A 75 -8.06 -27.19 -0.69
N ASN A 76 -7.20 -26.23 -0.33
CA ASN A 76 -7.55 -25.19 0.65
C ASN A 76 -6.96 -23.80 0.37
N LYS A 77 -6.29 -23.59 -0.77
CA LYS A 77 -5.63 -22.32 -1.07
C LYS A 77 -6.19 -21.68 -2.34
N ILE A 78 -6.53 -20.40 -2.25
CA ILE A 78 -6.79 -19.54 -3.41
C ILE A 78 -5.45 -18.87 -3.75
N ALA A 79 -4.96 -19.12 -4.96
CA ALA A 79 -3.70 -18.56 -5.43
C ALA A 79 -3.80 -17.04 -5.59
N ALA A 80 -2.68 -16.34 -5.42
CA ALA A 80 -2.60 -14.89 -5.58
C ALA A 80 -3.11 -14.34 -6.92
N ALA A 81 -3.04 -15.14 -7.99
CA ALA A 81 -3.56 -14.78 -9.31
C ALA A 81 -5.09 -14.67 -9.34
N ASP A 82 -5.78 -15.48 -8.52
CA ASP A 82 -7.23 -15.58 -8.46
C ASP A 82 -7.83 -14.77 -7.28
N LEU A 83 -6.96 -14.25 -6.40
CA LEU A 83 -7.36 -13.43 -5.26
C LEU A 83 -7.65 -11.99 -5.68
N ASN A 84 -8.91 -11.58 -5.52
CA ASN A 84 -9.44 -10.29 -5.92
C ASN A 84 -10.28 -9.67 -4.81
N THR A 85 -10.45 -8.34 -4.83
CA THR A 85 -11.41 -7.66 -3.96
C THR A 85 -12.83 -8.11 -4.30
N GLY A 86 -13.62 -8.44 -3.28
CA GLY A 86 -14.99 -8.93 -3.43
C GLY A 86 -15.36 -9.93 -2.35
N TYR A 87 -16.34 -10.77 -2.67
CA TYR A 87 -16.91 -11.74 -1.74
C TYR A 87 -16.59 -13.15 -2.22
N TYR A 88 -15.97 -13.92 -1.33
CA TYR A 88 -15.78 -15.35 -1.51
C TYR A 88 -16.85 -16.10 -0.74
N TYR A 89 -17.38 -17.15 -1.35
CA TYR A 89 -18.42 -17.98 -0.77
C TYR A 89 -17.87 -19.39 -0.64
N LEU A 90 -17.65 -19.80 0.61
CA LEU A 90 -17.12 -21.11 0.96
C LEU A 90 -18.28 -22.05 1.32
N SER A 91 -18.24 -23.26 0.81
CA SER A 91 -19.07 -24.37 1.24
C SER A 91 -18.23 -25.63 1.31
N SER A 92 -18.68 -26.63 2.06
CA SER A 92 -18.11 -27.98 1.98
C SER A 92 -19.05 -28.94 1.29
N LYS A 93 -18.47 -30.00 0.74
CA LYS A 93 -19.21 -31.12 0.21
C LYS A 93 -18.48 -32.42 0.53
N SER A 94 -19.22 -33.42 1.02
CA SER A 94 -18.66 -34.76 1.21
C SER A 94 -18.25 -35.38 -0.13
N THR A 95 -17.17 -36.13 -0.10
CA THR A 95 -16.65 -36.91 -1.24
C THR A 95 -17.55 -38.09 -1.63
N ILE A 96 -18.57 -38.41 -0.83
CA ILE A 96 -19.54 -39.48 -1.11
C ILE A 96 -20.47 -39.06 -2.25
N ALA A 97 -20.70 -39.97 -3.20
CA ALA A 97 -21.60 -39.75 -4.31
C ALA A 97 -23.04 -39.44 -3.83
N GLY A 98 -23.64 -38.38 -4.37
CA GLY A 98 -24.99 -37.92 -4.00
C GLY A 98 -25.04 -36.98 -2.79
N ALA A 99 -23.91 -36.65 -2.16
CA ALA A 99 -23.87 -35.68 -1.08
C ALA A 99 -24.33 -34.27 -1.54
N CYS A 100 -25.02 -33.56 -0.65
CA CYS A 100 -25.39 -32.16 -0.84
C CYS A 100 -24.22 -31.24 -0.45
N GLU A 101 -24.15 -30.06 -1.09
CA GLU A 101 -23.26 -28.96 -0.67
C GLU A 101 -23.85 -28.30 0.58
N SER A 102 -22.99 -27.83 1.49
CA SER A 102 -23.41 -27.09 2.69
C SER A 102 -23.99 -25.72 2.34
N GLU A 103 -24.52 -25.02 3.35
CA GLU A 103 -24.78 -23.59 3.22
C GLU A 103 -23.48 -22.82 2.94
N LEU A 104 -23.62 -21.65 2.28
CA LEU A 104 -22.50 -20.79 1.93
C LEU A 104 -22.12 -19.90 3.11
N GLN A 105 -20.85 -19.94 3.50
CA GLN A 105 -20.21 -18.93 4.34
C GLN A 105 -19.63 -17.83 3.46
N GLU A 106 -20.07 -16.59 3.66
CA GLU A 106 -19.50 -15.42 3.01
C GLU A 106 -18.20 -14.97 3.69
N ILE A 107 -17.19 -14.64 2.89
CA ILE A 107 -15.88 -14.15 3.32
C ILE A 107 -15.57 -12.88 2.49
N PRO A 108 -15.75 -11.68 3.06
CA PRO A 108 -15.42 -10.45 2.37
C PRO A 108 -13.90 -10.23 2.37
N VAL A 109 -13.35 -9.99 1.19
CA VAL A 109 -11.92 -9.86 0.92
C VAL A 109 -11.62 -8.53 0.26
N TYR A 110 -10.59 -7.84 0.73
CA TYR A 110 -10.04 -6.65 0.08
C TYR A 110 -8.56 -6.86 -0.25
N VAL A 111 -8.20 -6.73 -1.52
CA VAL A 111 -6.82 -6.82 -1.99
C VAL A 111 -6.29 -5.40 -2.23
N LEU A 112 -5.36 -4.98 -1.37
CA LEU A 112 -4.70 -3.68 -1.44
C LEU A 112 -3.80 -3.59 -2.67
N LYS A 113 -3.99 -2.54 -3.45
CA LYS A 113 -3.12 -2.20 -4.58
C LYS A 113 -1.73 -1.74 -4.09
N PRO A 114 -0.65 -2.10 -4.77
CA PRO A 114 0.70 -1.74 -4.34
C PRO A 114 0.93 -0.23 -4.45
N LEU A 115 1.52 0.37 -3.41
CA LEU A 115 2.03 1.74 -3.47
C LEU A 115 3.17 1.84 -4.50
N VAL A 116 3.31 2.99 -5.17
CA VAL A 116 4.53 3.30 -5.91
C VAL A 116 5.36 4.23 -5.06
N VAL A 117 6.51 3.75 -4.59
CA VAL A 117 7.42 4.47 -3.69
C VAL A 117 8.69 4.81 -4.44
N ASP A 118 9.16 6.04 -4.28
CA ASP A 118 10.47 6.50 -4.73
C ASP A 118 10.97 7.63 -3.81
N PHE A 119 12.21 8.08 -3.98
CA PHE A 119 12.66 9.35 -3.40
C PHE A 119 13.78 9.96 -4.23
N THR A 120 13.91 11.28 -4.21
CA THR A 120 15.04 11.97 -4.83
C THR A 120 16.19 12.06 -3.83
N PRO A 121 17.32 11.37 -4.08
CA PRO A 121 18.50 11.46 -3.22
C PRO A 121 19.23 12.78 -3.44
N ALA A 122 19.87 13.28 -2.39
CA ALA A 122 20.74 14.46 -2.42
C ALA A 122 22.04 14.17 -1.67
N ASN A 123 23.17 14.23 -2.40
CA ASN A 123 24.51 14.13 -1.83
C ASN A 123 24.87 15.43 -1.09
N PHE A 124 25.62 15.32 0.01
CA PHE A 124 25.91 16.47 0.86
C PHE A 124 27.29 16.41 1.52
N CYS A 125 27.77 17.54 2.03
CA CYS A 125 28.97 17.62 2.86
C CYS A 125 28.58 17.32 4.32
N LEU A 126 29.39 16.60 5.10
CA LEU A 126 29.03 16.14 6.45
C LEU A 126 28.50 17.23 7.42
N GLU A 127 28.86 18.50 7.19
CA GLU A 127 28.46 19.66 7.99
C GLU A 127 27.17 20.35 7.48
N SER A 128 26.63 19.93 6.34
CA SER A 128 25.45 20.55 5.69
C SER A 128 24.51 19.50 5.11
N PRO A 129 23.79 18.73 5.96
CA PRO A 129 22.83 17.74 5.50
C PRO A 129 21.76 18.31 4.57
N LEU A 130 21.46 17.57 3.51
CA LEU A 130 20.37 17.87 2.59
C LEU A 130 19.22 16.88 2.76
N ALA A 131 18.00 17.37 2.55
CA ALA A 131 16.81 16.54 2.59
C ALA A 131 16.78 15.54 1.43
N GLN A 132 16.39 14.32 1.75
CA GLN A 132 16.05 13.23 0.84
C GLN A 132 14.53 13.26 0.69
N VAL A 133 14.04 13.60 -0.49
CA VAL A 133 12.63 13.95 -0.70
C VAL A 133 11.86 12.73 -1.20
N GLY A 134 10.98 12.19 -0.36
CA GLY A 134 10.14 11.04 -0.68
C GLY A 134 9.04 11.37 -1.69
N SER A 135 8.72 10.41 -2.55
CA SER A 135 7.63 10.46 -3.52
C SER A 135 6.78 9.19 -3.40
N VAL A 136 5.47 9.33 -3.21
CA VAL A 136 4.56 8.19 -3.08
C VAL A 136 3.31 8.43 -3.91
N THR A 137 3.01 7.49 -4.79
CA THR A 137 1.70 7.43 -5.48
C THR A 137 0.82 6.40 -4.79
N ASN A 138 -0.35 6.84 -4.34
CA ASN A 138 -1.32 6.01 -3.64
C ASN A 138 -2.51 5.64 -4.56
N PRO A 139 -2.59 4.41 -5.06
CA PRO A 139 -3.70 3.96 -5.93
C PRO A 139 -5.01 3.63 -5.18
N GLU A 140 -5.01 3.73 -3.84
CA GLU A 140 -6.19 3.60 -2.99
C GLU A 140 -6.77 4.98 -2.58
N ASP A 141 -6.18 6.10 -3.03
CA ASP A 141 -6.78 7.42 -2.79
C ASP A 141 -8.13 7.55 -3.54
N PRO A 142 -9.23 8.02 -2.90
CA PRO A 142 -9.33 8.57 -1.53
C PRO A 142 -9.82 7.58 -0.46
N THR A 143 -9.94 6.28 -0.75
CA THR A 143 -10.50 5.30 0.19
C THR A 143 -9.57 5.00 1.36
N ILE A 144 -8.25 5.01 1.13
CA ILE A 144 -7.21 4.90 2.15
C ILE A 144 -6.19 6.00 1.90
N THR A 145 -6.09 6.97 2.81
CA THR A 145 -5.20 8.13 2.64
C THR A 145 -4.04 8.17 3.65
N THR A 146 -4.16 7.42 4.75
CA THR A 146 -3.13 7.39 5.80
C THR A 146 -2.04 6.37 5.47
N LEU A 147 -0.80 6.86 5.42
CA LEU A 147 0.41 6.06 5.15
C LEU A 147 1.39 6.16 6.32
N ALA A 148 2.14 5.09 6.54
CA ALA A 148 3.25 5.04 7.49
C ALA A 148 4.58 5.01 6.71
N TYR A 149 5.57 5.76 7.19
CA TYR A 149 6.89 5.86 6.59
C TYR A 149 7.96 5.42 7.59
N GLN A 150 9.03 4.81 7.10
CA GLN A 150 10.24 4.55 7.87
C GLN A 150 11.45 4.54 6.95
N TRP A 151 12.49 5.26 7.36
CA TRP A 151 13.79 5.26 6.66
C TRP A 151 14.76 4.26 7.26
N TYR A 152 15.59 3.66 6.41
CA TYR A 152 16.60 2.67 6.77
C TYR A 152 17.92 2.98 6.08
N THR A 153 19.02 2.55 6.67
CA THR A 153 20.27 2.27 5.93
C THR A 153 20.33 0.80 5.56
N VAL A 154 20.89 0.48 4.40
CA VAL A 154 21.00 -0.90 3.91
C VAL A 154 22.46 -1.25 3.67
N GLU A 155 22.92 -2.35 4.27
CA GLU A 155 24.25 -2.91 4.05
C GLU A 155 24.12 -4.38 3.62
N GLY A 156 24.45 -4.66 2.36
CA GLY A 156 24.14 -5.96 1.76
C GLY A 156 22.64 -6.23 1.75
N THR A 157 22.22 -7.24 2.53
CA THR A 157 20.80 -7.60 2.73
C THR A 157 20.24 -7.14 4.08
N VAL A 158 21.06 -6.49 4.91
CA VAL A 158 20.67 -6.07 6.26
C VAL A 158 20.09 -4.65 6.21
N GLU A 159 18.85 -4.52 6.68
CA GLU A 159 18.16 -3.23 6.83
C GLU A 159 18.27 -2.77 8.28
N THR A 160 18.81 -1.57 8.52
CA THR A 160 18.85 -0.96 9.86
C THR A 160 17.96 0.27 9.89
N ALA A 161 16.96 0.29 10.78
CA ALA A 161 16.04 1.41 10.90
C ALA A 161 16.77 2.65 11.42
N ILE A 162 16.53 3.79 10.76
CA ILE A 162 17.00 5.10 11.24
C ILE A 162 15.98 5.57 12.29
N ALA A 163 16.39 5.58 13.56
CA ALA A 163 15.52 5.90 14.67
C ALA A 163 14.84 7.28 14.49
N GLY A 164 13.52 7.31 14.65
CA GLY A 164 12.71 8.55 14.56
C GLY A 164 12.47 9.07 13.13
N ALA A 165 13.06 8.46 12.11
CA ALA A 165 12.85 8.87 10.71
C ALA A 165 11.56 8.27 10.13
N THR A 166 10.41 8.78 10.60
CA THR A 166 9.06 8.30 10.26
C THR A 166 8.25 9.25 9.37
N ALA A 167 8.89 10.29 8.84
CA ALA A 167 8.30 11.22 7.89
C ALA A 167 8.53 10.77 6.44
N LYS A 168 7.72 11.31 5.52
CA LYS A 168 7.90 11.09 4.07
C LYS A 168 9.30 11.49 3.60
N ASP A 169 9.77 12.64 4.08
CA ASP A 169 11.09 13.19 3.76
C ASP A 169 12.05 12.94 4.92
N TYR A 170 13.32 12.73 4.62
CA TYR A 170 14.35 12.50 5.61
C TYR A 170 15.52 13.44 5.41
N THR A 171 15.89 14.17 6.45
CA THR A 171 17.15 14.93 6.45
C THR A 171 18.09 14.26 7.46
N PRO A 172 19.27 13.77 7.04
CA PRO A 172 20.24 13.20 7.95
C PRO A 172 20.63 14.17 9.07
N SER A 173 20.78 13.66 10.29
CA SER A 173 21.27 14.45 11.42
C SER A 173 22.79 14.68 11.30
N ALA A 174 23.25 15.87 11.69
CA ALA A 174 24.67 16.16 11.82
C ALA A 174 25.24 15.67 13.18
N PRO A 175 26.52 15.27 13.26
CA PRO A 175 27.43 15.07 12.14
C PRO A 175 27.15 13.75 11.41
N ALA A 176 27.11 13.78 10.08
CA ALA A 176 26.99 12.58 9.28
C ALA A 176 28.36 11.89 9.11
N THR A 177 28.35 10.58 8.85
CA THR A 177 29.56 9.83 8.53
C THR A 177 29.89 9.96 7.05
N VAL A 178 31.13 10.33 6.71
CA VAL A 178 31.63 10.38 5.33
C VAL A 178 31.58 9.00 4.68
N GLY A 179 31.22 8.95 3.41
CA GLY A 179 31.11 7.73 2.61
C GLY A 179 29.79 7.65 1.86
N THR A 180 29.63 6.58 1.08
CA THR A 180 28.37 6.27 0.38
C THR A 180 27.63 5.19 1.14
N LYS A 181 26.34 5.41 1.41
CA LYS A 181 25.46 4.40 2.02
C LYS A 181 24.15 4.32 1.25
N LYS A 182 23.68 3.10 1.03
CA LYS A 182 22.34 2.85 0.51
C LYS A 182 21.31 3.20 1.58
N HIS A 183 20.35 4.02 1.21
CA HIS A 183 19.20 4.37 2.02
C HIS A 183 17.95 3.79 1.40
N ARG A 184 17.00 3.41 2.25
CA ARG A 184 15.72 2.84 1.86
C ARG A 184 14.59 3.62 2.51
N LEU A 185 13.64 4.08 1.69
CA LEU A 185 12.34 4.55 2.15
C LEU A 185 11.36 3.37 2.08
N LYS A 186 10.75 2.99 3.21
CA LYS A 186 9.69 1.97 3.28
C LYS A 186 8.37 2.64 3.64
N VAL A 187 7.32 2.37 2.86
CA VAL A 187 5.99 2.99 3.03
C VAL A 187 4.90 1.93 2.98
N GLY A 188 3.92 2.00 3.88
CA GLY A 188 2.77 1.09 3.90
C GLY A 188 1.47 1.80 4.27
N TYR A 189 0.33 1.15 4.00
CA TYR A 189 -1.00 1.65 4.38
C TYR A 189 -1.23 1.54 5.88
N VAL A 190 -1.94 2.51 6.46
CA VAL A 190 -2.42 2.44 7.84
C VAL A 190 -3.93 2.22 7.85
N ILE A 191 -4.37 1.07 8.34
CA ILE A 191 -5.79 0.71 8.45
C ILE A 191 -6.03 0.17 9.86
N GLY A 192 -6.93 0.78 10.63
CA GLY A 192 -7.22 0.34 11.99
C GLY A 192 -5.99 0.26 12.91
N SER A 193 -5.07 1.22 12.79
CA SER A 193 -3.81 1.31 13.54
C SER A 193 -2.77 0.21 13.23
N LYS A 194 -2.97 -0.56 12.17
CA LYS A 194 -2.01 -1.55 11.68
C LYS A 194 -1.45 -1.13 10.32
N ASN A 195 -0.22 -1.57 10.05
CA ASN A 195 0.49 -1.26 8.81
C ASN A 195 0.41 -2.44 7.84
N TYR A 196 0.12 -2.18 6.57
CA TYR A 196 -0.07 -3.20 5.53
C TYR A 196 0.70 -2.89 4.24
N CYS A 197 1.07 -3.96 3.52
CA CYS A 197 1.53 -3.94 2.13
C CYS A 197 2.65 -2.94 1.85
N ALA A 198 3.68 -2.97 2.68
CA ALA A 198 4.82 -2.08 2.55
C ALA A 198 5.51 -2.24 1.18
N GLN A 199 5.92 -1.11 0.61
CA GLN A 199 6.74 -1.01 -0.60
C GLN A 199 7.99 -0.20 -0.27
N THR A 200 9.05 -0.37 -1.05
CA THR A 200 10.36 0.21 -0.77
C THR A 200 10.99 0.85 -1.99
N ALA A 201 11.75 1.91 -1.78
CA ALA A 201 12.68 2.46 -2.76
C ALA A 201 14.07 2.58 -2.15
N ASP A 202 15.11 2.30 -2.95
CA ASP A 202 16.51 2.31 -2.54
C ASP A 202 17.31 3.28 -3.40
N HIS A 203 18.09 4.17 -2.78
CA HIS A 203 19.09 4.98 -3.47
C HIS A 203 20.38 5.10 -2.65
N ASP A 204 21.49 5.31 -3.34
CA ASP A 204 22.76 5.62 -2.70
C ASP A 204 22.85 7.11 -2.38
N ILE A 205 23.33 7.43 -1.18
CA ILE A 205 23.60 8.79 -0.73
C ILE A 205 25.07 8.89 -0.34
N THR A 206 25.78 9.84 -0.94
CA THR A 206 27.18 10.13 -0.66
C THR A 206 27.32 11.34 0.25
N VAL A 207 27.97 11.12 1.38
CA VAL A 207 28.42 12.15 2.32
C VAL A 207 29.89 12.43 2.08
N THR A 208 30.22 13.68 1.79
CA THR A 208 31.59 14.13 1.51
C THR A 208 32.25 14.77 2.73
N ALA A 209 33.58 14.65 2.81
CA ALA A 209 34.38 15.30 3.85
C ALA A 209 34.40 16.82 3.67
N LYS A 210 34.64 17.55 4.76
CA LYS A 210 34.91 18.99 4.69
C LYS A 210 36.18 19.22 3.85
N PRO A 211 36.19 20.19 2.92
CA PRO A 211 37.40 20.57 2.21
C PRO A 211 38.53 20.92 3.21
N THR A 212 39.76 20.58 2.86
CA THR A 212 40.92 20.97 3.67
C THR A 212 41.09 22.48 3.66
N LYS A 213 41.60 23.03 4.77
CA LYS A 213 41.96 24.45 4.84
C LYS A 213 42.95 24.76 3.70
N PRO A 214 42.71 25.79 2.87
CA PRO A 214 43.68 26.20 1.87
C PRO A 214 44.95 26.71 2.56
N THR A 215 46.12 26.28 2.06
CA THR A 215 47.42 26.79 2.52
C THR A 215 47.92 27.82 1.51
N ILE A 216 47.95 29.09 1.91
CA ILE A 216 48.52 30.19 1.12
C ILE A 216 49.80 30.63 1.81
N THR A 217 50.92 30.64 1.09
CA THR A 217 52.20 31.15 1.59
C THR A 217 52.26 32.67 1.41
N PRO A 218 52.45 33.46 2.49
CA PRO A 218 52.70 34.90 2.36
C PRO A 218 53.94 35.14 1.47
N GLY A 219 53.73 35.78 0.32
CA GLY A 219 54.74 35.95 -0.73
C GLY A 219 54.25 35.62 -2.15
N THR A 220 53.19 34.81 -2.27
CA THR A 220 52.50 34.57 -3.57
C THR A 220 51.26 35.44 -3.79
N ILE A 221 50.93 36.26 -2.79
CA ILE A 221 49.82 37.21 -2.84
C ILE A 221 50.30 38.45 -3.58
N THR A 222 49.65 38.79 -4.70
CA THR A 222 49.95 40.00 -5.47
C THR A 222 48.96 41.11 -5.13
N GLY A 223 49.47 42.35 -5.09
CA GLY A 223 48.73 43.55 -4.70
C GLY A 223 49.63 44.48 -3.89
N THR A 224 49.88 45.68 -4.41
CA THR A 224 50.64 46.72 -3.70
C THR A 224 49.72 47.91 -3.44
N ALA A 225 49.83 48.49 -2.24
CA ALA A 225 49.21 49.79 -2.00
C ALA A 225 49.92 50.84 -2.88
N THR A 226 49.16 51.66 -3.58
CA THR A 226 49.74 52.80 -4.32
C THR A 226 50.21 53.84 -3.30
N ALA A 227 51.47 54.24 -3.38
CA ALA A 227 51.97 55.34 -2.57
C ALA A 227 51.24 56.63 -2.98
N VAL A 228 50.72 57.35 -1.99
CA VAL A 228 50.23 58.72 -2.15
C VAL A 228 51.24 59.68 -1.54
N THR A 229 51.56 60.76 -2.26
CA THR A 229 52.37 61.87 -1.75
C THR A 229 51.45 62.93 -1.15
N PHE A 230 51.74 63.31 0.09
CA PHE A 230 51.12 64.46 0.77
C PHE A 230 51.94 65.73 0.53
#